data_AF-A0A401TB58-F1
#
_entry.id   AF-A0A401TB58-F1
#
_cell.length_a   1.000
_cell.length_b   1.000
_cell.length_c   1.000
_cell.angle_alpha   90.00
_cell.angle_beta   90.00
_cell.angle_gamma   90.00
#
_symmetry.space_group_name_H-M   'P 1'
#
loop_
_entity.id
_entity.type
_entity.pdbx_description
1 polymer ?
#
loop_
_entity_poly.entity_id
_entity_poly.type
_entity_poly.pdbx_seq_one_letter_code
_entity_poly.pdbx_strand_id
1 'polypeptide(L)'
;MVVGGKRVGGSSVAMERTASYTGRGALLLSLLLLLEVGAQYEKYSLRSFPEQELLPLEPSYRYSLEQSAAGNWRESIRYLELSLRLHRLLRDSQLHCQRNCSLAPAAGLTLGHGSFSELRAFAQILQRAVCIKKCKRSLAVFKLPPPGKDTLEQFEKRLPYRYLENAYFQVGTL
;
A
#
# COMPACT_ATOMS: atom_id res chain seq x y z
N MET A 1 55.78 -11.47 -28.93
CA MET A 1 56.79 -10.94 -27.97
C MET A 1 56.25 -11.17 -26.57
N VAL A 2 56.96 -12.01 -25.82
CA VAL A 2 56.70 -12.37 -24.42
C VAL A 2 57.62 -11.52 -23.55
N VAL A 3 57.05 -10.87 -22.54
CA VAL A 3 57.69 -10.56 -21.24
C VAL A 3 56.54 -10.56 -20.23
N GLY A 4 56.46 -11.31 -19.14
CA GLY A 4 57.45 -12.16 -18.47
C GLY A 4 57.77 -11.65 -17.07
N GLY A 5 57.05 -12.14 -16.04
CA GLY A 5 57.42 -12.12 -14.62
C GLY A 5 57.10 -10.83 -13.85
N LYS A 6 56.70 -10.83 -12.57
CA LYS A 6 56.99 -11.78 -11.48
C LYS A 6 55.91 -11.70 -10.37
N ARG A 7 55.72 -12.86 -9.74
CA ARG A 7 54.86 -13.17 -8.58
C ARG A 7 55.62 -12.91 -7.27
N VAL A 8 54.98 -12.31 -6.26
CA VAL A 8 55.24 -12.51 -4.80
C VAL A 8 53.87 -12.27 -4.13
N GLY A 9 53.19 -13.30 -3.61
CA GLY A 9 53.25 -13.68 -2.19
C GLY A 9 52.61 -12.59 -1.32
N GLY A 10 51.42 -12.72 -0.75
CA GLY A 10 50.78 -13.86 -0.10
C GLY A 10 50.43 -13.41 1.32
N SER A 11 49.14 -13.32 1.64
CA SER A 11 48.56 -13.64 2.95
C SER A 11 47.08 -13.29 2.95
N SER A 12 46.25 -14.34 2.97
CA SER A 12 44.87 -14.29 3.43
C SER A 12 44.81 -13.69 4.83
N VAL A 13 43.92 -12.73 5.03
CA VAL A 13 43.15 -12.66 6.27
C VAL A 13 41.70 -12.46 5.87
N ALA A 14 41.00 -13.59 5.73
CA ALA A 14 39.55 -13.62 5.79
C ALA A 14 39.15 -13.14 7.19
N MET A 15 38.44 -12.01 7.27
CA MET A 15 37.74 -11.62 8.49
C MET A 15 36.27 -11.95 8.30
N GLU A 16 35.98 -13.25 8.36
CA GLU A 16 34.63 -13.74 8.62
C GLU A 16 34.17 -13.16 9.96
N ARG A 17 33.29 -12.16 9.92
CA ARG A 17 32.54 -11.74 11.12
C ARG A 17 31.38 -12.72 11.31
N THR A 18 31.68 -13.89 11.87
CA THR A 18 30.65 -14.75 12.46
C THR A 18 30.23 -14.13 13.79
N ALA A 19 29.20 -13.29 13.74
CA ALA A 19 28.56 -12.77 14.94
C ALA A 19 27.85 -13.93 15.65
N SER A 20 28.48 -14.45 16.70
CA SER A 20 27.91 -15.47 17.58
C SER A 20 26.82 -14.83 18.43
N TYR A 21 25.59 -14.79 17.90
CA TYR A 21 24.44 -14.32 18.66
C TYR A 21 23.94 -15.46 19.55
N THR A 22 24.14 -15.31 20.87
CA THR A 22 23.42 -16.10 21.87
C THR A 22 21.92 -16.01 21.59
N GLY A 23 21.17 -17.10 21.77
CA GLY A 23 19.75 -17.17 21.34
C GLY A 23 18.84 -16.04 21.86
N ARG A 24 19.22 -15.40 22.97
CA ARG A 24 18.56 -14.18 23.50
C ARG A 24 18.88 -12.92 22.69
N GLY A 25 20.11 -12.76 22.22
CA GLY A 25 20.53 -11.66 21.35
C GLY A 25 19.88 -11.75 19.98
N ALA A 26 19.74 -12.95 19.42
CA ALA A 26 19.03 -13.16 18.15
C ALA A 26 17.52 -12.86 18.28
N LEU A 27 16.88 -13.26 19.39
CA LEU A 27 15.49 -12.93 19.69
C LEU A 27 15.28 -11.41 19.88
N LEU A 28 16.17 -10.74 20.61
CA LEU A 28 16.11 -9.28 20.79
C LEU A 28 16.33 -8.53 19.47
N LEU A 29 17.28 -8.97 18.63
CA LEU A 29 17.48 -8.39 17.29
C LEU A 29 16.24 -8.60 16.40
N SER A 30 15.64 -9.80 16.42
CA SER A 30 14.43 -10.07 15.66
C SER A 30 13.23 -9.25 16.15
N LEU A 31 13.11 -9.03 17.46
CA LEU A 31 12.08 -8.20 18.07
C LEU A 31 12.27 -6.72 17.73
N LEU A 32 13.52 -6.22 17.71
CA LEU A 32 13.86 -4.87 17.29
C LEU A 32 13.54 -4.64 15.81
N LEU A 33 13.90 -5.59 14.93
CA LEU A 33 13.57 -5.53 13.49
C LEU A 33 12.05 -5.53 13.27
N LEU A 34 11.28 -6.34 14.01
CA LEU A 34 9.82 -6.35 13.95
C LEU A 34 9.19 -5.02 14.44
N LEU A 35 9.85 -4.33 15.37
CA LEU A 35 9.38 -3.04 15.90
C LEU A 35 9.63 -1.89 14.92
N GLU A 36 10.74 -1.92 14.18
CA GLU A 36 11.10 -0.88 13.19
C GLU A 36 10.33 -0.99 11.88
N VAL A 37 9.84 -2.18 11.49
CA VAL A 37 9.00 -2.35 10.28
C VAL A 37 7.75 -1.46 10.32
N GLY A 38 7.27 -1.08 11.52
CA GLY A 38 6.15 -0.16 11.69
C GLY A 38 6.47 1.32 11.47
N ALA A 39 7.75 1.71 11.39
CA ALA A 39 8.18 3.12 11.45
C ALA A 39 8.50 3.78 10.10
N GLN A 40 8.60 3.00 9.01
CA GLN A 40 9.10 3.48 7.71
C GLN A 40 8.00 3.70 6.66
N TYR A 41 6.75 3.81 7.08
CA TYR A 41 5.66 4.24 6.22
C TYR A 41 5.10 5.56 6.73
N GLU A 42 4.94 6.51 5.82
CA GLU A 42 4.33 7.80 6.07
C GLU A 42 3.06 7.61 6.90
N LYS A 43 3.07 8.15 8.14
CA LYS A 43 1.95 8.04 9.08
C LYS A 43 0.83 8.96 8.61
N TYR A 44 0.06 8.51 7.62
CA TYR A 44 -1.18 9.18 7.26
C TYR A 44 -2.34 8.64 8.11
N SER A 45 -3.34 9.48 8.40
CA SER A 45 -4.57 9.06 9.07
C SER A 45 -5.73 9.12 8.08
N LEU A 46 -6.56 8.08 8.06
CA LEU A 46 -7.73 7.96 7.17
C LEU A 46 -8.69 9.16 7.23
N ARG A 47 -8.73 9.86 8.38
CA ARG A 47 -9.58 11.03 8.62
C ARG A 47 -8.88 12.37 8.42
N SER A 48 -7.55 12.38 8.52
CA SER A 48 -6.73 13.60 8.45
C SER A 48 -5.70 13.47 7.32
N PHE A 49 -6.16 12.99 6.16
CA PHE A 49 -5.37 13.05 4.94
C PHE A 49 -5.26 14.52 4.52
N PRO A 50 -4.07 15.01 4.12
CA PRO A 50 -3.89 16.42 3.75
C PRO A 50 -4.85 16.79 2.61
N GLU A 51 -5.68 17.81 2.83
CA GLU A 51 -6.72 18.21 1.87
C GLU A 51 -6.13 18.59 0.51
N GLN A 52 -4.93 19.19 0.50
CA GLN A 52 -4.21 19.59 -0.70
C GLN A 52 -3.79 18.42 -1.60
N GLU A 53 -3.63 17.22 -1.02
CA GLU A 53 -3.24 16.02 -1.74
C GLU A 53 -4.43 15.11 -2.04
N LEU A 54 -5.64 15.44 -1.57
CA LEU A 54 -6.83 14.63 -1.76
C LEU A 54 -7.42 14.81 -3.17
N LEU A 55 -6.74 14.21 -4.15
CA LEU A 55 -7.12 14.24 -5.56
C LEU A 55 -7.77 12.91 -6.00
N PRO A 56 -8.62 12.92 -7.06
CA PRO A 56 -9.09 11.70 -7.68
C PRO A 56 -7.93 10.83 -8.20
N LEU A 57 -7.89 9.57 -7.77
CA LEU A 57 -6.79 8.63 -8.08
C LEU A 57 -6.48 8.52 -9.59
N GLU A 58 -7.51 8.28 -10.39
CA GLU A 58 -7.33 8.01 -11.82
C GLU A 58 -6.83 9.24 -12.62
N PRO A 59 -7.42 10.44 -12.47
CA PRO A 59 -6.85 11.67 -13.05
C PRO A 59 -5.40 11.94 -12.63
N SER A 60 -5.06 11.78 -11.36
CA SER A 60 -3.68 11.96 -10.87
C SER A 60 -2.72 10.96 -11.50
N TYR A 61 -3.15 9.70 -11.63
CA TYR A 61 -2.34 8.67 -12.26
C TYR A 61 -2.16 8.91 -13.76
N ARG A 62 -3.24 9.23 -14.48
CA ARG A 62 -3.18 9.55 -15.91
C ARG A 62 -2.27 10.75 -16.18
N TYR A 63 -2.39 11.82 -15.38
CA TYR A 63 -1.51 12.98 -15.49
C TYR A 63 -0.04 12.60 -15.32
N SER A 64 0.27 11.71 -14.37
CA SER A 64 1.65 11.24 -14.17
C SER A 64 2.23 10.55 -15.41
N LEU A 65 1.42 9.78 -16.16
CA LEU A 65 1.81 9.10 -17.40
C LEU A 65 1.97 10.06 -18.57
N GLU A 66 1.09 11.07 -18.67
CA GLU A 66 1.21 12.16 -19.64
C GLU A 66 2.52 12.92 -19.44
N GLN A 67 2.91 13.20 -18.18
CA GLN A 67 4.20 13.83 -17.87
C GLN A 67 5.39 12.91 -18.18
N SER A 68 5.26 11.59 -17.98
CA SER A 68 6.29 10.64 -18.43
C SER A 68 6.48 10.71 -19.94
N ALA A 69 5.38 10.72 -20.70
CA ALA A 69 5.42 10.78 -22.17
C ALA A 69 5.99 12.11 -22.68
N ALA A 70 5.78 13.20 -21.95
CA ALA A 70 6.35 14.52 -22.25
C ALA A 70 7.83 14.68 -21.82
N GLY A 71 8.43 13.69 -21.15
CA GLY A 71 9.80 13.76 -20.63
C GLY A 71 9.95 14.58 -19.33
N ASN A 72 8.83 14.98 -18.71
CA ASN A 72 8.81 15.74 -17.46
C ASN A 72 8.91 14.78 -16.25
N TRP A 73 10.06 14.12 -16.12
CA TRP A 73 10.25 13.01 -15.15
C TRP A 73 10.02 13.41 -13.69
N ARG A 74 10.46 14.60 -13.26
CA ARG A 74 10.26 15.07 -11.88
C ARG A 74 8.78 15.21 -11.51
N GLU A 75 7.97 15.77 -12.41
CA GLU A 75 6.54 15.94 -12.17
C GLU A 75 5.81 14.59 -12.26
N SER A 76 6.24 13.73 -13.18
CA SER A 76 5.75 12.35 -13.28
C SER A 76 5.98 11.58 -11.97
N ILE A 77 7.19 11.63 -11.39
CA ILE A 77 7.51 11.00 -10.11
C ILE A 77 6.57 11.52 -9.00
N ARG A 78 6.43 12.85 -8.88
CA ARG A 78 5.56 13.46 -7.86
C ARG A 78 4.12 12.92 -7.93
N TYR A 79 3.54 12.84 -9.13
CA TYR A 79 2.17 12.36 -9.30
C TYR A 79 2.05 10.83 -9.23
N LEU A 80 3.08 10.07 -9.60
CA LEU A 80 3.12 8.62 -9.39
C LEU A 80 3.09 8.29 -7.89
N GLU A 81 3.91 8.97 -7.09
CA GLU A 81 3.96 8.84 -5.63
C GLU A 81 2.64 9.26 -4.98
N LEU A 82 2.08 10.39 -5.41
CA LEU A 82 0.76 10.82 -4.95
C LEU A 82 -0.31 9.77 -5.27
N SER A 83 -0.32 9.24 -6.49
CA SER A 83 -1.27 8.20 -6.90
C SER A 83 -1.12 6.92 -6.07
N LEU A 84 0.10 6.52 -5.72
CA LEU A 84 0.37 5.40 -4.81
C LEU A 84 -0.20 5.66 -3.40
N ARG A 85 0.00 6.86 -2.85
CA ARG A 85 -0.55 7.27 -1.54
C ARG A 85 -2.08 7.28 -1.56
N LEU A 86 -2.70 7.82 -2.60
CA LEU A 86 -4.16 7.84 -2.79
C LEU A 86 -4.76 6.43 -2.92
N HIS A 87 -4.11 5.54 -3.67
CA HIS A 87 -4.56 4.15 -3.79
C HIS A 87 -4.52 3.43 -2.44
N ARG A 88 -3.48 3.68 -1.63
CA ARG A 88 -3.40 3.12 -0.27
C ARG A 88 -4.51 3.65 0.62
N LEU A 89 -4.75 4.96 0.62
CA LEU A 89 -5.86 5.58 1.35
C LEU A 89 -7.21 4.95 0.97
N LEU A 90 -7.45 4.75 -0.33
CA LEU A 90 -8.66 4.09 -0.82
C LEU A 90 -8.77 2.64 -0.30
N ARG A 91 -7.69 1.86 -0.39
CA ARG A 91 -7.69 0.47 0.08
C ARG A 91 -7.91 0.37 1.59
N ASP A 92 -7.20 1.18 2.36
CA ASP A 92 -7.26 1.13 3.83
C ASP A 92 -8.61 1.65 4.34
N SER A 93 -9.22 2.64 3.68
CA SER A 93 -10.58 3.09 3.98
C SER A 93 -11.65 2.04 3.67
N GLN A 94 -11.49 1.26 2.60
CA GLN A 94 -12.36 0.12 2.30
C GLN A 94 -12.25 -0.96 3.38
N LEU A 95 -11.02 -1.33 3.77
CA LEU A 95 -10.76 -2.30 4.83
C LEU A 95 -11.31 -1.83 6.17
N HIS A 96 -11.16 -0.54 6.50
CA HIS A 96 -11.72 0.06 7.70
C HIS A 96 -13.24 -0.14 7.77
N CYS A 97 -13.96 0.16 6.70
CA CYS A 97 -15.41 -0.05 6.65
C CYS A 97 -15.80 -1.53 6.67
N GLN A 98 -15.06 -2.40 5.99
CA GLN A 98 -15.33 -3.84 6.00
C GLN A 98 -15.18 -4.45 7.40
N ARG A 99 -14.16 -4.04 8.16
CA ARG A 99 -13.89 -4.49 9.53
C ARG A 99 -14.91 -3.94 10.53
N ASN A 100 -15.24 -2.65 10.46
CA ASN A 100 -16.20 -2.07 11.39
C ASN A 100 -17.64 -2.58 11.17
N CYS A 101 -17.95 -3.05 9.97
CA CYS A 101 -19.27 -3.59 9.63
C CYS A 101 -19.32 -5.12 9.61
N SER A 102 -18.23 -5.85 9.89
CA SER A 102 -18.25 -7.32 9.93
C SER A 102 -18.97 -7.89 11.16
N LEU A 103 -19.22 -7.06 12.17
CA LEU A 103 -19.81 -7.44 13.46
C LEU A 103 -21.11 -6.71 13.80
N ALA A 104 -21.70 -5.96 12.86
CA ALA A 104 -22.96 -5.28 13.13
C ALA A 104 -24.02 -6.33 13.53
N PRO A 105 -24.41 -6.42 14.81
CA PRO A 105 -25.44 -7.36 15.23
C PRO A 105 -26.69 -7.00 14.45
N ALA A 106 -27.55 -7.98 14.20
CA ALA A 106 -28.86 -7.74 13.61
C ALA A 106 -29.74 -6.95 14.59
N ALA A 107 -29.42 -5.68 14.79
CA ALA A 107 -30.16 -4.77 15.62
C ALA A 107 -31.52 -4.58 14.97
N GLY A 108 -32.53 -5.25 15.53
CA GLY A 108 -33.94 -5.03 15.20
C GLY A 108 -34.65 -6.14 14.44
N LEU A 109 -34.05 -7.31 14.21
CA LEU A 109 -34.77 -8.44 13.60
C LEU A 109 -34.88 -9.60 14.58
N THR A 110 -35.72 -9.42 15.60
CA THR A 110 -36.37 -10.52 16.30
C THR A 110 -37.39 -11.17 15.36
N LEU A 111 -36.92 -11.76 14.24
CA LEU A 111 -37.75 -12.69 13.48
C LEU A 111 -38.02 -13.86 14.43
N GLY A 112 -39.29 -14.04 14.80
CA GLY A 112 -39.76 -15.12 15.67
C GLY A 112 -39.21 -16.49 15.22
N HIS A 113 -39.22 -17.44 16.16
CA HIS A 113 -38.71 -18.81 16.01
C HIS A 113 -39.48 -19.61 14.93
N GLY A 114 -39.27 -19.27 13.65
CA GLY A 114 -39.87 -19.91 12.48
C GLY A 114 -38.85 -20.02 11.34
N SER A 115 -39.08 -21.00 10.46
CA SER A 115 -38.20 -21.62 9.45
C SER A 115 -37.68 -20.72 8.31
N PHE A 116 -37.41 -19.45 8.56
CA PHE A 116 -37.00 -18.46 7.55
C PHE A 116 -35.50 -18.11 7.68
N SER A 117 -34.64 -19.13 7.69
CA SER A 117 -33.18 -18.96 7.76
C SER A 117 -32.64 -18.10 6.62
N GLU A 118 -33.15 -18.30 5.40
CA GLU A 118 -32.74 -17.54 4.20
C GLU A 118 -33.05 -16.05 4.33
N LEU A 119 -34.26 -15.70 4.79
CA LEU A 119 -34.66 -14.30 5.00
C LEU A 119 -33.79 -13.63 6.08
N ARG A 120 -33.38 -14.38 7.11
CA ARG A 120 -32.44 -13.89 8.13
C ARG A 120 -31.06 -13.63 7.53
N ALA A 121 -30.57 -14.52 6.65
CA ALA A 121 -29.30 -14.32 5.95
C ALA A 121 -29.34 -13.09 5.03
N PHE A 122 -30.40 -12.92 4.22
CA PHE A 122 -30.58 -11.73 3.39
C PHE A 122 -30.63 -10.45 4.23
N ALA A 123 -31.35 -10.48 5.35
CA ALA A 123 -31.42 -9.34 6.24
C ALA A 123 -30.06 -8.93 6.82
N GLN A 124 -29.22 -9.90 7.19
CA GLN A 124 -27.85 -9.64 7.65
C GLN A 124 -26.99 -9.01 6.55
N ILE A 125 -27.12 -9.49 5.30
CA ILE A 125 -26.42 -8.91 4.14
C ILE A 125 -26.84 -7.44 3.93
N LEU A 126 -28.15 -7.18 3.98
CA LEU A 126 -28.69 -5.82 3.82
C LEU A 126 -28.24 -4.89 4.95
N GLN A 127 -28.25 -5.34 6.21
CA GLN A 127 -27.77 -4.56 7.35
C GLN A 127 -26.28 -4.22 7.20
N ARG A 128 -25.45 -5.19 6.79
CA ARG A 128 -24.03 -4.96 6.50
C ARG A 128 -23.86 -3.94 5.37
N ALA A 129 -24.64 -4.04 4.30
CA ALA A 129 -24.59 -3.09 3.19
C ALA A 129 -24.96 -1.66 3.65
N VAL A 130 -25.97 -1.51 4.50
CA VAL A 130 -26.36 -0.22 5.10
C VAL A 130 -25.23 0.35 5.97
N CYS A 131 -24.61 -0.48 6.81
CA CYS A 131 -23.46 -0.08 7.63
C CYS A 131 -22.30 0.41 6.74
N ILE A 132 -21.92 -0.35 5.72
CA ILE A 132 -20.83 0.01 4.79
C ILE A 132 -21.16 1.33 4.08
N LYS A 133 -22.40 1.50 3.61
CA LYS A 133 -22.85 2.75 2.96
C LYS A 133 -22.71 3.96 3.90
N LYS A 134 -23.08 3.80 5.18
CA LYS A 134 -22.92 4.86 6.20
C LYS A 134 -21.44 5.14 6.50
N CYS A 135 -20.61 4.11 6.63
CA CYS A 135 -19.18 4.26 6.87
C CYS A 135 -18.46 4.95 5.70
N LYS A 136 -18.75 4.57 4.45
CA LYS A 136 -18.14 5.23 3.29
C LYS A 136 -18.45 6.72 3.22
N ARG A 137 -19.67 7.13 3.58
CA ARG A 137 -20.08 8.54 3.59
C ARG A 137 -19.29 9.42 4.57
N SER A 138 -18.70 8.84 5.63
CA SER A 138 -17.93 9.62 6.61
C SER A 138 -16.46 9.84 6.24
N LEU A 139 -15.98 9.20 5.16
CA LEU A 139 -14.57 9.26 4.76
C LEU A 139 -14.42 10.09 3.48
N ALA A 140 -13.47 11.02 3.48
CA ALA A 140 -13.31 12.00 2.40
C ALA A 140 -12.95 11.36 1.04
N VAL A 141 -12.18 10.26 1.06
CA VAL A 141 -11.77 9.52 -0.15
C VAL A 141 -12.94 8.99 -0.99
N PHE A 142 -14.09 8.69 -0.37
CA PHE A 142 -15.28 8.21 -1.09
C PHE A 142 -16.19 9.33 -1.60
N LYS A 143 -15.86 10.60 -1.34
CA LYS A 143 -16.53 11.76 -1.95
C LYS A 143 -16.00 12.02 -3.37
N LEU A 144 -14.81 11.51 -3.68
CA LEU A 144 -14.18 11.58 -5.00
C LEU A 144 -14.80 10.57 -5.97
N PRO A 145 -14.71 10.80 -7.29
CA PRO A 145 -15.16 9.81 -8.26
C PRO A 145 -14.38 8.50 -8.10
N PRO A 146 -15.06 7.34 -8.17
CA PRO A 146 -14.38 6.06 -8.07
C PRO A 146 -13.46 5.85 -9.29
N PRO A 147 -12.28 5.26 -9.11
CA PRO A 147 -11.40 4.92 -10.22
C PRO A 147 -12.01 3.80 -11.08
N GLY A 148 -11.67 3.81 -12.36
CA GLY A 148 -11.98 2.76 -13.32
C GLY A 148 -11.35 1.41 -12.93
N LYS A 149 -11.98 0.33 -13.39
CA LYS A 149 -11.52 -1.04 -13.11
C LYS A 149 -10.12 -1.29 -13.68
N ASP A 150 -9.84 -0.78 -14.88
CA ASP A 150 -8.55 -0.94 -15.54
C ASP A 150 -7.42 -0.25 -14.75
N THR A 151 -7.69 0.94 -14.19
CA THR A 151 -6.74 1.61 -13.31
C THR A 151 -6.47 0.76 -12.08
N LEU A 152 -7.51 0.28 -11.38
CA LEU A 152 -7.34 -0.57 -10.20
C LEU A 152 -6.54 -1.84 -10.51
N GLU A 153 -6.81 -2.49 -11.64
CA GLU A 153 -6.06 -3.68 -12.09
C GLU A 153 -4.56 -3.37 -12.31
N GLN A 154 -4.23 -2.20 -12.85
CA GLN A 154 -2.83 -1.78 -12.99
C GLN A 154 -2.14 -1.58 -11.62
N PHE A 155 -2.85 -1.02 -10.63
CA PHE A 155 -2.34 -0.91 -9.26
C PHE A 155 -2.17 -2.27 -8.59
N GLU A 156 -3.09 -3.20 -8.81
CA GLU A 156 -2.99 -4.58 -8.33
C GLU A 156 -1.79 -5.32 -8.95
N LYS A 157 -1.54 -5.12 -10.24
CA LYS A 157 -0.36 -5.63 -10.97
C LYS A 157 0.93 -4.87 -10.64
N ARG A 158 0.89 -3.89 -9.72
CA ARG A 158 2.04 -3.05 -9.33
C ARG A 158 2.67 -2.29 -10.50
N LEU A 159 1.90 -1.99 -11.55
CA LEU A 159 2.40 -1.29 -12.73
C LEU A 159 2.95 0.12 -12.43
N PRO A 160 2.33 0.94 -11.53
CA PRO A 160 2.88 2.25 -11.18
C PRO A 160 4.32 2.21 -10.64
N TYR A 161 4.72 1.13 -9.98
CA TYR A 161 6.11 0.97 -9.50
C TYR A 161 7.10 0.86 -10.66
N ARG A 162 6.73 0.17 -11.76
CA ARG A 162 7.59 0.06 -12.94
C ARG A 162 7.77 1.41 -13.64
N TYR A 163 6.71 2.21 -13.72
CA TYR A 163 6.81 3.58 -14.25
C TYR A 163 7.67 4.46 -13.35
N LEU A 164 7.55 4.30 -12.03
CA LEU A 164 8.35 5.04 -11.05
C LEU A 164 9.83 4.68 -11.13
N GLU A 165 10.17 3.40 -11.23
CA GLU A 165 11.54 2.90 -11.43
C GLU A 165 12.16 3.50 -12.70
N ASN A 166 11.44 3.44 -13.82
CA ASN A 166 11.90 4.06 -15.06
C ASN A 166 12.08 5.57 -14.91
N ALA A 167 11.14 6.27 -14.28
CA ALA A 167 11.23 7.72 -14.11
C ALA A 167 12.44 8.12 -13.24
N TYR A 168 12.72 7.39 -12.17
CA TYR A 168 13.91 7.62 -11.34
C TYR A 168 15.23 7.35 -12.07
N PHE A 169 15.27 6.32 -12.92
CA PHE A 169 16.41 6.07 -13.79
C PHE A 169 16.66 7.24 -14.75
N GLN A 170 15.60 7.83 -15.33
CA GLN A 170 15.72 9.00 -16.22
C GLN A 170 16.22 10.27 -15.51
N VAL A 171 15.96 10.41 -14.21
CA VAL A 171 16.46 11.54 -13.39
C VAL A 171 17.90 11.31 -12.90
N GLY A 172 18.45 10.10 -13.05
CA GLY A 172 19.79 9.73 -12.58
C GLY A 172 19.88 9.49 -11.08
N THR A 173 18.76 9.15 -10.44
CA THR A 173 18.69 8.84 -9.00
C THR A 173 18.80 7.33 -8.72
N LEU A 174 18.83 6.50 -9.77
CA LEU A 174 19.01 5.05 -9.73
C LEU A 174 20.21 4.63 -10.60
#